data_AF-A0A4Q6ADZ7-F1
#
_entry.id   AF-A0A4Q6ADZ7-F1
#
_cell.length_a   1.000
_cell.length_b   1.000
_cell.length_c   1.000
_cell.angle_alpha   90.00
_cell.angle_beta   90.00
_cell.angle_gamma   90.00
#
_symmetry.space_group_name_H-M   'P 1'
#
loop_
_entity.id
_entity.type
_entity.pdbx_description
1 polymer ?
#
loop_
_entity_poly.entity_id
_entity_poly.type
_entity_poly.pdbx_seq_one_letter_code
_entity_poly.pdbx_strand_id
1 'polypeptide(L)'
;MQNLSIAKSQAKYLQTLHLDQIGENKSSIEAFELPEVEEALLSMAAYLKSEAEKNLSDSNAISSGNLIKKITFDKVRFMGGAYQLEVSLPDYYKFINSGVNGLKVKHGSPYSFKNMNVSKAMLNNLRKWVIREGLKARTKPAVVDPTRQEQKGRLVNVLGQGNRRDL
;
A
#
# COMPACT_ATOMS: atom_id res chain seq x y z
N MET A 1 -12.55 24.40 -3.01
CA MET A 1 -12.49 24.84 -1.59
C MET A 1 -12.96 26.28 -1.56
N GLN A 2 -14.01 26.61 -0.81
CA GLN A 2 -14.46 28.00 -0.65
C GLN A 2 -13.73 28.61 0.54
N ASN A 3 -12.87 29.61 0.31
CA ASN A 3 -12.26 30.39 1.38
C ASN A 3 -13.38 31.23 2.02
N LEU A 4 -13.82 30.87 3.24
CA LEU A 4 -14.65 31.77 4.01
C LEU A 4 -13.80 33.00 4.40
N SER A 5 -14.32 34.19 4.13
CA SER A 5 -13.75 35.44 4.61
C SER A 5 -13.61 35.41 6.14
N ILE A 6 -12.52 35.96 6.66
CA ILE A 6 -12.26 36.15 8.10
C ILE A 6 -13.49 36.72 8.82
N ALA A 7 -14.21 37.64 8.18
CA ALA A 7 -15.43 38.24 8.72
C ALA A 7 -16.58 37.21 8.90
N LYS A 8 -16.66 36.21 8.02
CA LYS A 8 -17.68 35.16 8.07
C LYS A 8 -17.36 34.12 9.14
N SER A 9 -16.08 33.80 9.35
CA SER A 9 -15.64 32.94 10.46
C SER A 9 -15.83 33.64 11.81
N GLN A 10 -15.49 34.93 11.91
CA GLN A 10 -15.73 35.73 13.12
C GLN A 10 -17.22 35.88 13.44
N ALA A 11 -18.06 36.11 12.43
CA ALA A 11 -19.51 36.18 12.62
C ALA A 11 -20.12 34.84 13.07
N LYS A 12 -19.62 33.71 12.57
CA LYS A 12 -20.02 32.37 13.02
C LYS A 12 -19.67 32.16 14.50
N TYR A 13 -18.47 32.56 14.92
CA TYR A 13 -18.05 32.53 16.33
C TYR A 13 -18.91 33.39 17.25
N LEU A 14 -19.32 34.58 16.79
CA LEU A 14 -20.18 35.48 17.56
C LEU A 14 -21.63 34.99 17.63
N GLN A 15 -22.11 34.26 16.62
CA GLN A 15 -23.48 33.69 16.59
C GLN A 15 -23.60 32.40 17.39
N THR A 16 -22.54 31.60 17.48
CA THR A 16 -22.42 30.53 18.47
C THR A 16 -22.21 31.18 19.83
N LEU A 17 -23.30 31.51 20.53
CA LEU A 17 -23.34 32.11 21.87
C LEU A 17 -22.29 31.53 22.84
N HIS A 18 -21.10 32.12 22.86
CA HIS A 18 -19.98 31.75 23.76
C HIS A 18 -19.45 32.97 24.53
N LEU A 19 -20.04 34.15 24.34
CA LEU A 19 -19.71 35.35 25.12
C LEU A 19 -20.41 35.35 26.49
N ASP A 20 -21.48 34.58 26.65
CA ASP A 20 -22.27 34.52 27.90
C ASP A 20 -21.53 33.80 29.04
N GLN A 21 -20.46 33.05 28.75
CA GLN A 21 -19.68 32.30 29.75
C GLN A 21 -18.43 33.05 30.24
N ILE A 22 -18.16 34.27 29.74
CA ILE A 22 -17.03 35.08 30.20
C ILE A 22 -17.39 35.71 31.55
N GLY A 23 -17.10 35.00 32.64
CA GLY A 23 -17.33 35.46 34.01
C GLY A 23 -17.86 34.39 34.97
N GLU A 24 -18.22 33.20 34.48
CA GLU A 24 -18.68 32.11 35.34
C GLU A 24 -17.51 31.32 35.96
N ASN A 25 -17.77 30.82 37.18
CA ASN A 25 -16.80 30.15 38.05
C ASN A 25 -16.10 29.00 37.30
N LYS A 26 -14.79 28.82 37.55
CA LYS A 26 -13.92 27.81 36.89
C LYS A 26 -14.44 26.36 37.03
N SER A 27 -15.40 26.12 37.92
CA SER A 27 -16.09 24.85 38.15
C SER A 27 -17.28 24.55 37.21
N SER A 28 -17.74 25.51 36.40
CA SER A 28 -18.84 25.33 35.43
C SER A 28 -18.38 25.37 33.97
N ILE A 29 -17.08 25.19 33.70
CA ILE A 29 -16.56 25.07 32.33
C ILE A 29 -17.02 23.71 31.78
N GLU A 30 -18.21 23.69 31.19
CA GLU A 30 -18.58 22.64 30.26
C GLU A 30 -17.49 22.55 29.19
N ALA A 31 -17.13 21.32 28.85
CA ALA A 31 -16.01 21.02 28.00
C ALA A 31 -16.16 21.79 26.66
N PHE A 32 -15.27 22.75 26.40
CA PHE A 32 -15.37 23.66 25.26
C PHE A 32 -15.16 22.91 23.94
N GLU A 33 -16.26 22.60 23.25
CA GLU A 33 -16.23 21.99 21.92
C GLU A 33 -16.08 23.06 20.84
N LEU A 34 -14.88 23.15 20.26
CA LEU A 34 -14.52 23.87 19.05
C LEU A 34 -14.88 23.06 17.78
N PRO A 35 -16.03 23.33 17.13
CA PRO A 35 -16.42 22.64 15.90
C PRO A 35 -15.43 22.85 14.74
N GLU A 36 -14.66 23.93 14.77
CA GLU A 36 -13.65 24.24 13.75
C GLU A 36 -12.43 23.34 13.84
N VAL A 37 -12.06 22.90 15.06
CA VAL A 37 -10.97 21.94 15.26
C VAL A 37 -11.41 20.56 14.75
N GLU A 38 -12.65 20.18 15.01
CA GLU A 38 -13.23 18.96 14.44
C GLU A 38 -13.24 19.00 12.91
N GLU A 39 -13.70 20.10 12.30
CA GLU A 39 -13.70 20.28 10.84
C GLU A 39 -12.27 20.22 10.27
N ALA A 40 -11.30 20.85 10.93
CA ALA A 40 -9.89 20.79 10.55
C ALA A 40 -9.35 19.35 10.59
N LEU A 41 -9.65 18.59 11.65
CA LEU A 41 -9.21 17.20 11.78
C LEU A 41 -9.82 16.29 10.70
N LEU A 42 -11.11 16.45 10.40
CA LEU A 42 -11.77 15.72 9.31
C LEU A 42 -11.18 16.09 7.95
N SER A 43 -10.85 17.36 7.73
CA SER A 43 -10.19 17.81 6.49
C SER A 43 -8.80 17.20 6.33
N MET A 44 -8.04 17.10 7.43
CA MET A 44 -6.73 16.47 7.45
C MET A 44 -6.83 14.96 7.21
N ALA A 45 -7.84 14.30 7.78
CA ALA A 45 -8.13 12.88 7.51
C ALA A 45 -8.37 12.62 6.02
N ALA A 46 -9.22 13.44 5.39
CA ALA A 46 -9.51 13.36 3.97
C ALA A 46 -8.26 13.60 3.12
N TYR A 47 -7.44 14.59 3.49
CA TYR A 47 -6.17 14.86 2.84
C TYR A 47 -5.21 13.66 2.93
N LEU A 48 -5.03 13.09 4.13
CA LEU A 48 -4.18 11.90 4.34
C LEU A 48 -4.64 10.71 3.50
N LYS A 49 -5.94 10.48 3.39
CA LYS A 49 -6.49 9.43 2.51
C LYS A 49 -6.14 9.69 1.05
N SER A 50 -6.37 10.92 0.57
CA SER A 50 -6.08 11.29 -0.81
C SER A 50 -4.60 11.15 -1.15
N GLU A 51 -3.71 11.56 -0.24
CA GLU A 51 -2.27 11.44 -0.43
C GLU A 51 -1.82 9.96 -0.40
N ALA A 52 -2.42 9.13 0.46
CA ALA A 52 -2.16 7.69 0.48
C ALA A 52 -2.61 7.02 -0.83
N GLU A 53 -3.77 7.40 -1.37
CA GLU A 53 -4.27 6.91 -2.67
C GLU A 53 -3.31 7.26 -3.79
N LYS A 54 -2.86 8.52 -3.83
CA LYS A 54 -1.90 9.01 -4.81
C LYS A 54 -0.56 8.26 -4.72
N ASN A 55 0.02 8.15 -3.53
CA ASN A 55 1.29 7.44 -3.33
C ASN A 55 1.23 5.96 -3.76
N LEU A 56 0.11 5.28 -3.48
CA LEU A 56 -0.09 3.90 -3.91
C LEU A 56 -0.24 3.79 -5.43
N SER A 57 -0.90 4.77 -6.07
CA SER A 57 -1.04 4.83 -7.52
C SER A 57 0.31 5.08 -8.20
N ASP A 58 1.06 6.07 -7.74
CA ASP A 58 2.36 6.47 -8.29
C ASP A 58 3.41 5.35 -8.17
N SER A 59 3.36 4.57 -7.08
CA SER A 59 4.22 3.39 -6.87
C SER A 59 3.71 2.12 -7.59
N ASN A 60 2.61 2.21 -8.34
CA ASN A 60 1.92 1.07 -8.94
C ASN A 60 1.66 -0.09 -7.95
N ALA A 61 1.41 0.26 -6.67
CA ALA A 61 1.18 -0.67 -5.58
C ALA A 61 -0.31 -1.00 -5.36
N ILE A 62 -1.19 -0.49 -6.23
CA ILE A 62 -2.63 -0.76 -6.19
C ILE A 62 -2.93 -2.05 -6.95
N SER A 63 -3.15 -3.14 -6.22
CA SER A 63 -3.62 -4.39 -6.83
C SER A 63 -5.14 -4.53 -6.81
N SER A 64 -5.77 -4.63 -5.64
CA SER A 64 -7.24 -4.79 -5.50
C SER A 64 -7.95 -3.53 -5.01
N GLY A 65 -7.20 -2.48 -4.69
CA GLY A 65 -7.71 -1.28 -4.01
C GLY A 65 -8.18 -1.54 -2.57
N ASN A 66 -8.00 -2.74 -2.03
CA ASN A 66 -8.55 -3.12 -0.73
C ASN A 66 -7.94 -2.34 0.44
N LEU A 67 -6.68 -1.90 0.32
CA LEU A 67 -6.04 -1.09 1.37
C LEU A 67 -6.77 0.25 1.51
N ILE A 68 -6.87 0.97 0.40
CA ILE A 68 -7.55 2.27 0.29
C ILE A 68 -9.01 2.17 0.78
N LYS A 69 -9.74 1.15 0.33
CA LYS A 69 -11.15 0.93 0.72
C LYS A 69 -11.34 0.67 2.21
N LYS A 70 -10.30 0.18 2.89
CA LYS A 70 -10.32 -0.17 4.32
C LYS A 70 -9.68 0.88 5.22
N ILE A 71 -9.24 2.02 4.68
CA ILE A 71 -8.87 3.18 5.49
C ILE A 71 -10.17 3.77 6.03
N THR A 72 -10.36 3.69 7.34
CA THR A 72 -11.52 4.25 8.04
C THR A 72 -11.08 5.29 9.05
N PHE A 73 -11.91 6.31 9.20
CA PHE A 73 -11.73 7.38 10.17
C PHE A 73 -12.90 7.31 11.14
N ASP A 74 -12.59 7.22 12.43
CA ASP A 74 -13.62 7.30 13.46
C ASP A 74 -14.07 8.75 13.64
N LYS A 75 -15.21 8.91 14.33
CA LYS A 75 -15.67 10.22 14.75
C LYS A 75 -14.62 10.88 15.64
N VAL A 76 -14.44 12.19 15.46
CA VAL A 76 -13.60 12.99 16.35
C VAL A 76 -14.22 12.95 17.75
N ARG A 77 -13.41 12.66 18.77
CA ARG A 77 -13.83 12.63 20.16
C ARG A 77 -13.17 13.77 20.91
N PHE A 78 -13.96 14.50 21.69
CA PHE A 78 -13.44 15.46 22.64
C PHE A 78 -13.23 14.81 24.01
N MET A 79 -12.02 14.91 24.55
CA MET A 79 -11.61 14.32 25.82
C MET A 79 -11.04 15.39 26.73
N GLY A 80 -11.93 16.21 27.32
CA GLY A 80 -11.59 17.11 28.42
C GLY A 80 -10.42 18.07 28.13
N GLY A 81 -10.33 18.57 26.89
CA GLY A 81 -9.26 19.48 26.45
C GLY A 81 -8.39 18.95 25.29
N ALA A 82 -8.57 17.70 24.87
CA ALA A 82 -7.92 17.15 23.69
C ALA A 82 -8.95 16.67 22.65
N TYR A 83 -8.63 16.85 21.38
CA TYR A 83 -9.35 16.22 20.28
C TYR A 83 -8.59 14.99 19.80
N GLN A 84 -9.31 13.88 19.67
CA GLN A 84 -8.77 12.63 19.15
C GLN A 84 -9.50 12.22 17.87
N LEU A 85 -8.74 12.02 16.80
CA LEU A 85 -9.18 11.36 15.59
C LEU A 85 -8.44 10.03 15.47
N GLU A 86 -9.18 8.93 15.39
CA GLU A 86 -8.60 7.61 15.19
C GLU A 86 -8.64 7.21 13.71
N VAL A 87 -7.49 6.81 13.19
CA VAL A 87 -7.33 6.33 11.81
C VAL A 87 -7.01 4.85 11.85
N SER A 88 -7.89 4.05 11.27
CA SER A 88 -7.75 2.60 11.19
C SER A 88 -7.39 2.17 9.78
N LEU A 89 -6.38 1.31 9.66
CA LEU A 89 -5.92 0.78 8.39
C LEU A 89 -5.37 -0.66 8.55
N PRO A 90 -5.55 -1.52 7.53
CA PRO A 90 -5.06 -2.90 7.57
C PRO A 90 -3.55 -3.02 7.80
N ASP A 91 -3.12 -3.82 8.78
CA ASP A 91 -1.71 -4.02 9.17
C ASP A 91 -0.74 -4.31 8.02
N TYR A 92 -1.23 -4.93 6.94
CA TYR A 92 -0.38 -5.26 5.80
C TYR A 92 0.16 -4.03 5.04
N TYR A 93 -0.30 -2.81 5.36
CA TYR A 93 0.29 -1.56 4.85
C TYR A 93 1.81 -1.50 5.11
N LYS A 94 2.26 -2.09 6.23
CA LYS A 94 3.67 -2.13 6.64
C LYS A 94 4.54 -2.86 5.62
N PHE A 95 4.00 -3.90 5.00
CA PHE A 95 4.71 -4.69 3.99
C PHE A 95 4.79 -3.99 2.63
N ILE A 96 3.84 -3.11 2.33
CA ILE A 96 3.86 -2.31 1.10
C ILE A 96 4.93 -1.22 1.23
N ASN A 97 4.99 -0.54 2.37
CA ASN A 97 5.95 0.54 2.59
C ASN A 97 7.38 0.01 2.79
N SER A 98 7.57 -0.96 3.69
CA SER A 98 8.91 -1.45 4.06
C SER A 98 9.37 -2.65 3.23
N GLY A 99 8.56 -3.14 2.30
CA GLY A 99 8.83 -4.39 1.58
C GLY A 99 8.86 -5.62 2.50
N VAL A 100 9.28 -6.76 1.94
CA VAL A 100 9.53 -8.01 2.68
C VAL A 100 10.78 -8.68 2.11
N ASN A 101 11.71 -9.06 2.96
CA ASN A 101 12.91 -9.80 2.55
C ASN A 101 12.55 -11.21 2.09
N GLY A 102 13.27 -11.69 1.08
CA GLY A 102 13.31 -13.10 0.73
C GLY A 102 14.10 -13.91 1.76
N LEU A 103 14.03 -15.24 1.64
CA LEU A 103 14.78 -16.16 2.53
C LEU A 103 16.28 -16.14 2.25
N LYS A 104 16.65 -16.04 0.96
CA LYS A 104 18.06 -16.08 0.52
C LYS A 104 18.67 -14.70 0.40
N VAL A 105 17.86 -13.69 0.07
CA VAL A 105 18.31 -12.33 -0.20
C VAL A 105 17.54 -11.37 0.69
N LYS A 106 18.28 -10.55 1.43
CA LYS A 106 17.74 -9.47 2.26
C LYS A 106 17.79 -8.17 1.47
N HIS A 107 16.73 -7.37 1.59
CA HIS A 107 16.54 -6.08 0.93
C HIS A 107 16.44 -4.93 1.94
N GLY A 108 16.93 -5.13 3.17
CA GLY A 108 16.89 -4.11 4.23
C GLY A 108 15.53 -3.94 4.91
N SER A 109 14.55 -4.80 4.62
CA SER A 109 13.24 -4.76 5.28
C SER A 109 13.32 -5.31 6.72
N PRO A 110 12.55 -4.76 7.68
CA PRO A 110 12.37 -5.39 8.99
C PRO A 110 11.52 -6.67 8.90
N TYR A 111 10.80 -6.88 7.78
CA TYR A 111 9.96 -8.05 7.57
C TYR A 111 10.65 -9.06 6.66
N SER A 112 10.48 -10.35 6.94
CA SER A 112 11.05 -11.43 6.13
C SER A 112 10.07 -12.59 6.00
N PHE A 113 10.07 -13.25 4.85
CA PHE A 113 9.37 -14.53 4.70
C PHE A 113 9.98 -15.56 5.66
N LYS A 114 9.12 -16.38 6.28
CA LYS A 114 9.55 -17.41 7.22
C LYS A 114 9.89 -18.74 6.54
N ASN A 115 9.11 -19.10 5.52
CA ASN A 115 9.17 -20.40 4.85
C ASN A 115 9.17 -20.23 3.33
N MET A 116 9.76 -21.21 2.62
CA MET A 116 9.80 -21.20 1.16
C MET A 116 8.43 -21.52 0.54
N ASN A 117 7.62 -22.27 1.29
CA ASN A 117 6.28 -22.65 0.87
C ASN A 117 5.28 -21.53 1.16
N VAL A 118 4.48 -21.18 0.16
CA VAL A 118 3.38 -20.22 0.27
C VAL A 118 2.06 -20.94 0.54
N SER A 119 1.13 -20.29 1.24
CA SER A 119 -0.22 -20.84 1.45
C SER A 119 -1.00 -20.89 0.13
N LYS A 120 -1.98 -21.80 0.03
CA LYS A 120 -2.87 -21.89 -1.15
C LYS A 120 -3.57 -20.56 -1.44
N ALA A 121 -3.97 -19.83 -0.40
CA ALA A 121 -4.60 -18.52 -0.54
C ALA A 121 -3.66 -17.49 -1.19
N MET A 122 -2.40 -17.44 -0.74
CA MET A 122 -1.39 -16.56 -1.34
C MET A 122 -1.13 -16.92 -2.80
N LEU A 123 -0.98 -18.21 -3.11
CA LEU A 123 -0.79 -18.68 -4.48
C LEU A 123 -1.97 -18.28 -5.40
N ASN A 124 -3.20 -18.40 -4.91
CA ASN A 124 -4.39 -17.99 -5.67
C ASN A 124 -4.43 -16.48 -5.93
N ASN A 125 -4.02 -15.67 -4.95
CA ASN A 125 -3.94 -14.21 -5.13
C ASN A 125 -2.85 -13.83 -6.15
N LEU A 126 -1.69 -14.50 -6.10
CA LEU A 126 -0.63 -14.32 -7.10
C LEU A 126 -1.11 -14.73 -8.50
N ARG A 127 -1.82 -15.85 -8.64
CA ARG A 127 -2.39 -16.27 -9.94
C ARG A 127 -3.38 -15.26 -10.49
N LYS A 128 -4.29 -14.74 -9.66
CA LYS A 128 -5.24 -13.68 -10.07
C LYS A 128 -4.50 -12.43 -10.54
N TRP A 129 -3.46 -12.04 -9.82
CA TRP A 129 -2.59 -10.92 -10.20
C TRP A 129 -1.91 -11.17 -11.56
N VAL A 130 -1.23 -12.31 -11.74
CA VAL A 130 -0.58 -12.70 -13.00
C VAL A 130 -1.56 -12.66 -14.19
N ILE A 131 -2.77 -13.19 -14.03
CA ILE A 131 -3.80 -13.20 -15.07
C ILE A 131 -4.24 -11.77 -15.41
N ARG A 132 -4.50 -10.94 -14.40
CA ARG A 132 -4.94 -9.55 -14.59
C ARG A 132 -3.89 -8.70 -15.28
N GLU A 133 -2.62 -8.84 -14.89
CA GLU A 133 -1.49 -8.13 -15.52
C GLU A 133 -1.13 -8.73 -16.90
N GLY A 134 -1.78 -9.81 -17.33
CA GLY A 134 -1.51 -10.46 -18.62
C GLY A 134 -0.12 -11.08 -18.73
N LEU A 135 0.51 -11.40 -17.59
CA LEU A 135 1.87 -11.94 -17.55
C LEU A 135 1.87 -13.38 -18.07
N LYS A 136 2.59 -13.61 -19.15
CA LYS A 136 2.79 -14.95 -19.73
C LYS A 136 4.15 -15.50 -19.31
N ALA A 137 4.19 -16.77 -18.94
CA ALA A 137 5.45 -17.46 -18.72
C ALA A 137 6.25 -17.42 -20.02
N ARG A 138 7.44 -16.80 -19.99
CA ARG A 138 8.40 -16.91 -21.07
C ARG A 138 9.18 -18.20 -20.83
N THR A 139 8.91 -19.23 -21.63
CA THR A 139 9.75 -20.43 -21.66
C THR A 139 11.11 -19.99 -22.16
N LYS A 140 12.11 -19.91 -21.26
CA LYS A 140 13.49 -20.02 -21.71
C LYS A 140 13.63 -21.46 -22.20
N PRO A 141 14.11 -21.73 -23.43
CA PRO A 141 14.43 -23.09 -23.79
C PRO A 141 15.39 -23.61 -22.71
N ALA A 142 15.07 -24.78 -22.15
CA ALA A 142 16.01 -25.44 -21.27
C ALA A 142 17.32 -25.55 -22.06
N VAL A 143 18.42 -25.02 -21.50
CA VAL A 143 19.74 -25.40 -21.99
C VAL A 143 19.87 -26.86 -21.56
N VAL A 144 19.43 -27.76 -22.44
CA VAL A 144 19.65 -29.19 -22.27
C VAL A 144 21.13 -29.36 -22.54
N ASP A 145 21.92 -29.59 -21.50
CA ASP A 145 23.29 -30.06 -21.67
C ASP A 145 23.19 -31.40 -22.42
N PRO A 146 23.63 -31.48 -23.69
CA PRO A 146 23.47 -32.69 -24.47
C PRO A 146 24.19 -33.82 -23.74
N THR A 147 23.48 -34.93 -23.54
CA THR A 147 24.05 -36.09 -22.86
C THR A 147 25.28 -36.60 -23.63
N ARG A 148 26.23 -37.26 -22.95
CA ARG A 148 27.45 -37.80 -23.58
C ARG A 148 27.15 -38.66 -24.83
N GLN A 149 25.99 -39.31 -24.89
CA GLN A 149 25.57 -40.11 -26.04
C GLN A 149 25.14 -39.25 -27.24
N GLU A 150 24.42 -38.14 -27.00
CA GLU A 150 24.08 -37.16 -28.03
C GLU A 150 25.31 -36.41 -28.56
N GLN A 151 26.28 -36.11 -27.68
CA GLN A 151 27.56 -35.54 -28.08
C GLN A 151 28.36 -36.49 -28.98
N LYS A 152 28.40 -37.79 -28.65
CA LYS A 152 29.05 -38.82 -29.50
C LYS A 152 28.34 -38.98 -30.85
N GLY A 153 27.01 -39.02 -30.88
CA GLY A 153 26.26 -39.09 -32.14
C GLY A 153 26.49 -37.87 -33.03
N ARG A 154 26.59 -36.69 -32.44
CA ARG A 154 26.87 -35.43 -33.16
C ARG A 154 28.30 -35.40 -33.72
N LEU A 155 29.29 -35.88 -32.97
CA LEU A 155 30.67 -36.02 -33.45
C LEU A 155 30.78 -37.02 -34.60
N VAL A 156 30.09 -38.17 -34.53
CA VAL A 156 30.11 -39.18 -35.60
C VAL A 156 29.48 -38.66 -36.88
N ASN A 157 28.40 -37.89 -36.81
CA ASN A 157 27.79 -37.28 -38.00
C ASN A 157 28.65 -36.16 -38.60
N VAL A 158 29.32 -35.34 -37.79
CA VAL A 158 30.22 -34.28 -38.27
C VAL A 158 31.48 -34.89 -38.90
N LEU A 159 32.04 -35.95 -38.32
CA LEU A 159 33.22 -36.65 -38.85
C LEU A 159 32.88 -37.54 -40.06
N GLY A 160 31.67 -38.09 -40.12
CA GLY A 160 31.18 -38.94 -41.22
C GLY A 160 30.82 -38.19 -42.49
N GLN A 161 30.55 -36.88 -42.42
CA GLN A 161 30.29 -36.04 -43.61
C GLN A 161 31.56 -35.55 -44.31
N GLY A 162 32.74 -35.70 -43.68
CA GLY A 162 34.02 -35.30 -44.25
C GLY A 162 34.65 -36.30 -45.24
N ASN A 163 34.11 -37.52 -45.37
CA ASN A 163 34.78 -38.63 -46.05
C ASN A 163 34.00 -39.21 -47.26
N ARG A 164 33.15 -38.41 -47.90
CA ARG A 164 32.35 -38.81 -49.09
C ARG A 164 32.48 -37.83 -50.27
N ARG A 165 33.61 -37.15 -50.37
CA ARG A 165 34.05 -36.48 -51.60
C ARG A 165 35.42 -37.07 -51.86
N ASP A 166 35.58 -37.72 -53.01
CA ASP A 166 36.80 -38.38 -53.55
C ASP A 166 36.59 -39.88 -53.78
N LEU A 167 35.72 -40.21 -54.76
CA LEU A 167 35.80 -41.36 -55.67
C LEU A 167 34.93 -41.05 -56.89
#